data_AF-H9L3Y2-F1
#
_entry.id   AF-H9L3Y2-F1
#
_cell.length_a   1.000
_cell.length_b   1.000
_cell.length_c   1.000
_cell.angle_alpha   90.00
_cell.angle_beta   90.00
_cell.angle_gamma   90.00
#
_symmetry.space_group_name_H-M   'P 1'
#
loop_
_entity.id
_entity.type
_entity.pdbx_description
1 polymer ?
#
loop_
_entity_poly.entity_id
_entity_poly.type
_entity_poly.pdbx_seq_one_letter_code
_entity_poly.pdbx_strand_id
1 'polypeptide(L)'
;MRKSILISLCLFSSITNACPIGDILESMELPLEIETSHELRAELAKLTGGTYYRDYLYRLIDELNPFFKTDQMLTAEHTYWAKQLLDSGKLKNFTSALSYVKINRNSMIPEFEGRYLVAKELSKLDPALLKSGWNTVHEIKLVVTHDNVTTYWEHLKGQPVRGHEAGITWDSIPGAGSPEGLTELVIALQKNPDGKWAIPTGNHGSKNLVIHEFGHTLDRVVGTYFTGKPYSQNPSFYQAWHSDYQLGKIKEHYFLQPENNYAVALEESFAEGLSKLYGIDNIQSTYDWPYMSAYFYDQFKKSIQEQNQGYK
;
A
#
# COMPACT_ATOMS: atom_id res chain seq x y z
N MET A 1 39.02 -6.71 45.98
CA MET A 1 38.73 -6.32 44.58
C MET A 1 37.34 -5.69 44.58
N ARG A 2 37.17 -4.38 44.82
CA ARG A 2 37.28 -3.26 43.85
C ARG A 2 36.56 -3.53 42.52
N LYS A 3 35.33 -3.00 42.37
CA LYS A 3 35.08 -1.76 41.62
C LYS A 3 33.62 -1.31 41.83
N SER A 4 33.45 -0.27 42.64
CA SER A 4 32.27 0.60 42.63
C SER A 4 32.32 1.44 41.36
N ILE A 5 31.21 1.49 40.62
CA ILE A 5 31.01 2.46 39.54
C ILE A 5 30.27 3.64 40.16
N LEU A 6 31.01 4.72 40.42
CA LEU A 6 30.44 6.04 40.69
C LEU A 6 29.75 6.53 39.41
N ILE A 7 28.44 6.74 39.47
CA ILE A 7 27.74 7.57 38.50
C ILE A 7 27.90 9.02 38.97
N SER A 8 28.68 9.79 38.22
CA SER A 8 28.95 11.19 38.47
C SER A 8 27.69 12.01 38.19
N LEU A 9 27.17 12.69 39.21
CA LEU A 9 26.25 13.81 39.04
C LEU A 9 27.02 14.96 38.37
N CYS A 10 26.75 15.22 37.10
CA CYS A 10 27.12 16.48 36.47
C CYS A 10 26.02 17.52 36.77
N LEU A 11 26.31 18.39 37.72
CA LEU A 11 25.68 19.70 37.90
C LEU A 11 26.51 20.74 37.12
N PHE A 12 25.96 21.25 36.01
CA PHE A 12 26.25 22.57 35.43
C PHE A 12 25.02 22.91 34.56
N SER A 13 24.21 23.90 34.93
CA SER A 13 24.27 25.29 34.43
C SER A 13 23.04 25.57 33.57
N SER A 14 22.19 26.47 34.07
CA SER A 14 21.02 27.10 33.45
C SER A 14 21.00 27.10 31.91
N ILE A 15 20.20 26.20 31.34
CA ILE A 15 19.67 26.30 29.98
C ILE A 15 18.18 26.57 30.17
N THR A 16 17.68 27.63 29.56
CA THR A 16 16.25 27.89 29.44
C THR A 16 15.58 26.63 28.91
N ASN A 17 14.67 26.02 29.68
CA ASN A 17 13.86 24.89 29.22
C ASN A 17 13.01 25.36 28.04
N ALA A 18 13.57 25.30 26.82
CA ALA A 18 12.81 25.40 25.60
C ALA A 18 11.73 24.32 25.66
N CYS A 19 10.48 24.71 25.42
CA CYS A 19 9.37 23.77 25.44
C CYS A 19 9.64 22.74 24.33
N PRO A 20 9.82 21.44 24.65
CA PRO A 20 10.16 20.43 23.65
C PRO A 20 9.11 20.34 22.52
N ILE A 21 7.90 20.85 22.73
CA ILE A 21 6.86 20.93 21.70
C ILE A 21 7.22 21.95 20.62
N GLY A 22 7.65 23.16 20.98
CA GLY A 22 7.94 24.23 20.03
C GLY A 22 9.05 23.85 19.05
N ASP A 23 10.16 23.29 19.55
CA ASP A 23 11.28 22.84 18.73
C ASP A 23 10.86 21.71 17.74
N ILE A 24 9.97 20.80 18.17
CA ILE A 24 9.49 19.72 17.30
C ILE A 24 8.54 20.28 16.23
N LEU A 25 7.63 21.20 16.59
CA LEU A 25 6.73 21.87 15.63
C LEU A 25 7.53 22.66 14.59
N GLU A 26 8.53 23.42 15.02
CA GLU A 26 9.43 24.16 14.12
C GLU A 26 10.13 23.21 13.14
N SER A 27 10.63 22.06 13.63
CA SER A 27 11.29 21.06 12.78
C SER A 27 10.37 20.39 11.74
N MET A 28 9.05 20.50 11.92
CA MET A 28 8.04 20.06 10.95
C MET A 28 7.51 21.20 10.08
N GLU A 29 8.05 22.41 10.23
CA GLU A 29 7.57 23.64 9.60
C GLU A 29 6.10 23.96 9.95
N LEU A 30 5.69 23.65 11.19
CA LEU A 30 4.33 23.90 11.68
C LEU A 30 4.27 25.16 12.56
N PRO A 31 3.08 25.82 12.64
CA PRO A 31 2.86 26.92 13.57
C PRO A 31 3.18 26.56 15.03
N LEU A 32 3.81 27.47 15.77
CA LEU A 32 4.26 27.24 17.15
C LEU A 32 3.13 27.38 18.18
N GLU A 33 2.02 27.99 17.76
CA GLU A 33 0.80 28.22 18.55
C GLU A 33 -0.15 27.03 18.58
N ILE A 34 0.22 25.88 18.00
CA ILE A 34 -0.57 24.65 18.09
C ILE A 34 -0.56 24.18 19.54
N GLU A 35 -1.72 24.23 20.19
CA GLU A 35 -1.89 23.85 21.59
C GLU A 35 -2.57 22.49 21.73
N THR A 36 -3.29 22.05 20.69
CA THR A 36 -4.16 20.87 20.76
C THR A 36 -3.84 19.79 19.73
N SER A 37 -4.28 18.58 20.03
CA SER A 37 -4.28 17.44 19.11
C SER A 37 -5.10 17.71 17.84
N HIS A 38 -6.21 18.44 17.94
CA HIS A 38 -7.05 18.77 16.81
C HIS A 38 -6.34 19.72 15.84
N GLU A 39 -5.75 20.79 16.36
CA GLU A 39 -4.96 21.75 15.57
C GLU A 39 -3.78 21.06 14.90
N LEU A 40 -3.04 20.21 15.63
CA LEU A 40 -1.94 19.45 15.05
C LEU A 40 -2.41 18.54 13.91
N ARG A 41 -3.50 17.79 14.09
CA ARG A 41 -4.09 16.96 13.04
C ARG A 41 -4.49 17.78 11.81
N ALA A 42 -5.08 18.97 12.03
CA ALA A 42 -5.49 19.87 10.96
C ALA A 42 -4.30 20.35 10.13
N GLU A 43 -3.22 20.77 10.78
CA GLU A 43 -2.02 21.25 10.10
C GLU A 43 -1.26 20.10 9.41
N LEU A 44 -1.19 18.90 10.00
CA LEU A 44 -0.64 17.71 9.31
C LEU A 44 -1.42 17.38 8.01
N ALA A 45 -2.76 17.43 8.06
CA ALA A 45 -3.58 17.17 6.89
C ALA A 45 -3.38 18.23 5.80
N LYS A 46 -3.32 19.51 6.20
CA LYS A 46 -3.07 20.64 5.31
C LYS A 46 -1.69 20.54 4.64
N LEU A 47 -0.64 20.23 5.40
CA LEU A 47 0.72 20.07 4.89
C LEU A 47 0.84 18.94 3.84
N THR A 48 0.11 17.83 4.03
CA THR A 48 0.30 16.62 3.23
C THR A 48 -0.68 16.43 2.08
N GLY A 49 -1.91 16.93 2.20
CA GLY A 49 -2.97 16.74 1.21
C GLY A 49 -3.85 17.96 0.96
N GLY A 50 -3.55 19.09 1.60
CA GLY A 50 -4.37 20.30 1.52
C GLY A 50 -5.80 20.07 2.03
N THR A 51 -6.72 20.90 1.55
CA THR A 51 -8.14 20.80 1.93
C THR A 51 -8.88 19.66 1.22
N TYR A 52 -8.38 19.21 0.07
CA TYR A 52 -9.05 18.20 -0.75
C TYR A 52 -9.05 16.80 -0.11
N TYR A 53 -7.94 16.40 0.52
CA TYR A 53 -7.81 15.10 1.18
C TYR A 53 -8.03 15.14 2.70
N ARG A 54 -8.43 16.28 3.25
CA ARG A 54 -8.48 16.53 4.70
C ARG A 54 -9.24 15.45 5.45
N ASP A 55 -10.47 15.14 5.05
CA ASP A 55 -11.34 14.24 5.80
C ASP A 55 -10.82 12.79 5.75
N TYR A 56 -10.16 12.40 4.64
CA TYR A 56 -9.50 11.10 4.52
C TYR A 56 -8.29 11.01 5.45
N LEU A 57 -7.47 12.07 5.49
CA LEU A 57 -6.30 12.16 6.35
C LEU A 57 -6.69 12.18 7.83
N TYR A 58 -7.80 12.85 8.19
CA TYR A 58 -8.33 12.83 9.54
C TYR A 58 -8.67 11.40 9.97
N ARG A 59 -9.44 10.67 9.15
CA ARG A 59 -9.76 9.28 9.46
C ARG A 59 -8.51 8.41 9.59
N LEU A 60 -7.52 8.57 8.71
CA LEU A 60 -6.28 7.80 8.78
C LEU A 60 -5.49 8.11 10.06
N ILE A 61 -5.31 9.39 10.41
CA ILE A 61 -4.60 9.80 11.62
C ILE A 61 -5.32 9.25 12.86
N ASP A 62 -6.65 9.35 12.90
CA ASP A 62 -7.49 8.85 13.99
C ASP A 62 -7.41 7.33 14.17
N GLU A 63 -7.27 6.57 13.07
CA GLU A 63 -7.08 5.12 13.11
C GLU A 63 -5.65 4.73 13.52
N LEU A 64 -4.64 5.51 13.13
CA LEU A 64 -3.24 5.27 13.49
C LEU A 64 -2.93 5.65 14.96
N ASN A 65 -3.59 6.68 15.48
CA ASN A 65 -3.51 7.06 16.88
C ASN A 65 -4.84 7.66 17.36
N PRO A 66 -5.67 6.88 18.08
CA PRO A 66 -6.97 7.31 18.57
C PRO A 66 -6.96 8.57 19.46
N PHE A 67 -5.81 8.97 20.01
CA PHE A 67 -5.67 10.22 20.75
C PHE A 67 -6.14 11.44 19.93
N PHE A 68 -5.88 11.44 18.63
CA PHE A 68 -6.24 12.54 17.72
C PHE A 68 -7.75 12.63 17.41
N LYS A 69 -8.56 11.68 17.88
CA LYS A 69 -10.03 11.73 17.77
C LYS A 69 -10.65 12.77 18.70
N THR A 70 -9.98 13.08 19.79
CA THR A 70 -10.46 13.99 20.83
C THR A 70 -9.58 15.21 20.90
N ASP A 71 -10.18 16.37 21.13
CA ASP A 71 -9.46 17.62 21.30
C ASP A 71 -8.87 17.71 22.70
N GLN A 72 -7.54 17.58 22.79
CA GLN A 72 -6.80 17.54 24.05
C GLN A 72 -5.51 18.34 23.91
N MET A 73 -5.01 18.85 25.05
CA MET A 73 -3.73 19.56 25.09
C MET A 73 -2.60 18.68 24.55
N LEU A 74 -1.75 19.28 23.73
CA LEU A 74 -0.62 18.63 23.11
C LEU A 74 0.46 18.32 24.16
N THR A 75 1.10 17.17 24.00
CA THR A 75 2.27 16.78 24.78
C THR A 75 3.46 16.59 23.85
N ALA A 76 4.68 16.57 24.41
CA ALA A 76 5.87 16.26 23.63
C ALA A 76 5.79 14.88 22.94
N GLU A 77 5.15 13.90 23.59
CA GLU A 77 4.93 12.56 23.03
C GLU A 77 4.05 12.60 21.78
N HIS A 78 2.93 13.33 21.84
CA HIS A 78 2.02 13.48 20.69
C HIS A 78 2.70 14.18 19.52
N THR A 79 3.49 15.22 19.82
CA THR A 79 4.24 15.98 18.81
C THR A 79 5.34 15.12 18.17
N TYR A 80 6.05 14.33 18.97
CA TYR A 80 7.07 13.40 18.47
C TYR A 80 6.45 12.29 17.60
N TRP A 81 5.31 11.73 18.00
CA TRP A 81 4.58 10.77 17.19
C TRP A 81 4.15 11.36 15.85
N ALA A 82 3.62 12.58 15.84
CA ALA A 82 3.23 13.30 14.63
C ALA A 82 4.43 13.53 13.71
N LYS A 83 5.58 13.89 14.27
CA LYS A 83 6.83 14.02 13.52
C LYS A 83 7.25 12.69 12.89
N GLN A 84 7.23 11.59 13.65
CA GLN A 84 7.53 10.27 13.09
C GLN A 84 6.58 9.88 11.96
N LEU A 85 5.29 10.18 12.11
CA LEU A 85 4.30 9.94 11.06
C LEU A 85 4.61 10.76 9.80
N LEU A 86 4.94 12.03 9.94
CA LEU A 86 5.30 12.91 8.82
C LEU A 86 6.59 12.44 8.13
N ASP A 87 7.65 12.20 8.91
CA ASP A 87 8.97 11.76 8.43
C ASP A 87 8.90 10.41 7.72
N SER A 88 7.98 9.52 8.15
CA SER A 88 7.76 8.22 7.49
C SER A 88 7.22 8.36 6.06
N GLY A 89 6.68 9.53 5.70
CA GLY A 89 6.03 9.77 4.42
C GLY A 89 4.68 9.07 4.26
N LYS A 90 4.16 8.37 5.29
CA LYS A 90 2.91 7.59 5.22
C LYS A 90 1.71 8.42 4.76
N LEU A 91 1.55 9.64 5.28
CA LEU A 91 0.45 10.53 4.87
C LEU A 91 0.54 10.93 3.38
N LYS A 92 1.74 11.26 2.91
CA LYS A 92 1.99 11.60 1.50
C LYS A 92 1.79 10.38 0.59
N ASN A 93 2.15 9.20 1.05
CA ASN A 93 1.93 7.97 0.30
C ASN A 93 0.44 7.65 0.17
N PHE A 94 -0.32 7.88 1.25
CA PHE A 94 -1.77 7.73 1.24
C PHE A 94 -2.48 8.72 0.32
N THR A 95 -2.07 9.99 0.30
CA THR A 95 -2.62 10.97 -0.67
C THR A 95 -2.25 10.61 -2.11
N SER A 96 -1.05 10.06 -2.34
CA SER A 96 -0.66 9.53 -3.65
C SER A 96 -1.56 8.35 -4.06
N ALA A 97 -1.78 7.39 -3.15
CA ALA A 97 -2.69 6.27 -3.38
C ALA A 97 -4.12 6.74 -3.71
N LEU A 98 -4.67 7.72 -2.98
CA LEU A 98 -6.00 8.29 -3.22
C LEU A 98 -6.18 8.86 -4.64
N SER A 99 -5.10 9.27 -5.31
CA SER A 99 -5.16 9.81 -6.68
C SER A 99 -5.44 8.74 -7.74
N TYR A 100 -5.13 7.46 -7.45
CA TYR A 100 -5.42 6.32 -8.32
C TYR A 100 -6.88 5.86 -8.21
N VAL A 101 -7.50 6.08 -7.05
CA VAL A 101 -8.76 5.42 -6.70
C VAL A 101 -9.97 6.24 -7.13
N LYS A 102 -10.81 5.63 -7.95
CA LYS A 102 -12.10 6.16 -8.41
C LYS A 102 -13.22 5.18 -8.06
N ILE A 103 -14.43 5.69 -7.91
CA ILE A 103 -15.61 4.87 -7.69
C ILE A 103 -16.33 4.64 -9.01
N ASN A 104 -16.74 3.41 -9.26
CA ASN A 104 -17.71 3.09 -10.30
C ASN A 104 -18.99 3.91 -10.05
N ARG A 105 -19.42 4.73 -11.01
CA ARG A 105 -20.61 5.59 -10.89
C ARG A 105 -21.90 4.82 -10.63
N ASN A 106 -21.95 3.54 -11.03
CA ASN A 106 -23.08 2.66 -10.78
C ASN A 106 -23.00 1.95 -9.42
N SER A 107 -21.95 2.20 -8.63
CA SER A 107 -21.77 1.58 -7.33
C SER A 107 -22.55 2.28 -6.24
N MET A 108 -23.14 1.50 -5.34
CA MET A 108 -23.81 1.99 -4.13
C MET A 108 -22.86 2.33 -2.97
N ILE A 109 -21.55 2.19 -3.17
CA ILE A 109 -20.55 2.50 -2.15
C ILE A 109 -20.38 4.02 -2.04
N PRO A 110 -20.51 4.61 -0.84
CA PRO A 110 -20.20 6.03 -0.64
C PRO A 110 -18.76 6.34 -1.07
N GLU A 111 -18.56 7.43 -1.82
CA GLU A 111 -17.25 7.71 -2.41
C GLU A 111 -16.13 7.82 -1.38
N PHE A 112 -16.42 8.46 -0.25
CA PHE A 112 -15.49 8.54 0.86
C PHE A 112 -15.05 7.16 1.35
N GLU A 113 -16.00 6.25 1.58
CA GLU A 113 -15.71 4.92 2.14
C GLU A 113 -14.89 4.07 1.16
N GLY A 114 -15.33 3.99 -0.10
CA GLY A 114 -14.66 3.15 -1.10
C GLY A 114 -13.24 3.61 -1.40
N ARG A 115 -13.04 4.93 -1.57
CA ARG A 115 -11.71 5.49 -1.81
C ARG A 115 -10.80 5.32 -0.60
N TYR A 116 -11.32 5.53 0.62
CA TYR A 116 -10.54 5.40 1.85
C TYR A 116 -10.01 3.97 2.03
N LEU A 117 -10.89 2.96 1.99
CA LEU A 117 -10.53 1.57 2.25
C LEU A 117 -9.47 1.07 1.29
N VAL A 118 -9.64 1.33 0.00
CA VAL A 118 -8.69 0.89 -1.02
C VAL A 118 -7.39 1.68 -0.99
N ALA A 119 -7.44 3.01 -0.86
CA ALA A 119 -6.23 3.81 -0.80
C ALA A 119 -5.39 3.50 0.45
N LYS A 120 -6.04 3.11 1.57
CA LYS A 120 -5.35 2.71 2.78
C LYS A 120 -4.48 1.48 2.53
N GLU A 121 -5.03 0.44 1.90
CA GLU A 121 -4.26 -0.75 1.54
C GLU A 121 -3.18 -0.46 0.50
N LEU A 122 -3.53 0.30 -0.55
CA LEU A 122 -2.57 0.67 -1.59
C LEU A 122 -1.38 1.48 -1.02
N SER A 123 -1.64 2.35 -0.04
CA SER A 123 -0.62 3.20 0.61
C SER A 123 0.41 2.44 1.45
N LYS A 124 0.28 1.12 1.58
CA LYS A 124 1.30 0.27 2.22
C LYS A 124 2.47 -0.04 1.28
N LEU A 125 2.28 0.12 -0.03
CA LEU A 125 3.38 0.00 -1.01
C LEU A 125 4.48 1.02 -0.74
N ASP A 126 5.71 0.67 -1.09
CA ASP A 126 6.82 1.62 -1.06
C ASP A 126 6.50 2.85 -1.94
N PRO A 127 6.75 4.08 -1.46
CA PRO A 127 6.45 5.29 -2.22
C PRO A 127 7.08 5.33 -3.62
N ALA A 128 8.23 4.67 -3.84
CA ALA A 128 8.83 4.59 -5.16
C ALA A 128 7.94 3.86 -6.19
N LEU A 129 7.08 2.93 -5.72
CA LEU A 129 6.16 2.15 -6.54
C LEU A 129 4.85 2.89 -6.83
N LEU A 130 4.50 3.91 -6.03
CA LEU A 130 3.31 4.75 -6.22
C LEU A 130 3.60 6.11 -6.86
N LYS A 131 4.84 6.60 -6.78
CA LYS A 131 5.19 7.99 -7.13
C LYS A 131 6.15 8.04 -8.31
N SER A 132 5.62 7.75 -9.47
CA SER A 132 6.43 7.55 -10.67
C SER A 132 5.80 8.22 -11.89
N GLY A 133 6.65 8.80 -12.73
CA GLY A 133 6.22 9.54 -13.92
C GLY A 133 5.36 8.71 -14.87
N TRP A 134 5.48 7.38 -14.84
CA TRP A 134 4.66 6.49 -15.67
C TRP A 134 3.16 6.63 -15.43
N ASN A 135 2.71 7.02 -14.23
CA ASN A 135 1.27 7.17 -14.01
C ASN A 135 0.69 8.37 -14.78
N THR A 136 1.49 9.42 -14.97
CA THR A 136 1.08 10.56 -15.82
C THR A 136 1.01 10.19 -17.29
N VAL A 137 1.68 9.11 -17.71
CA VAL A 137 1.71 8.62 -19.10
C VAL A 137 0.57 7.63 -19.36
N HIS A 138 0.30 6.73 -18.41
CA HIS A 138 -0.63 5.62 -18.61
C HIS A 138 -2.02 5.81 -17.98
N GLU A 139 -2.20 6.85 -17.17
CA GLU A 139 -3.46 7.11 -16.43
C GLU A 139 -4.00 5.86 -15.72
N ILE A 140 -3.18 5.24 -14.87
CA ILE A 140 -3.62 4.02 -14.17
C ILE A 140 -4.80 4.36 -13.25
N LYS A 141 -5.89 3.61 -13.41
CA LYS A 141 -7.16 3.82 -12.71
C LYS A 141 -7.51 2.59 -11.91
N LEU A 142 -7.62 2.77 -10.59
CA LEU A 142 -8.19 1.77 -9.70
C LEU A 142 -9.66 2.10 -9.48
N VAL A 143 -10.54 1.30 -10.07
CA VAL A 143 -11.99 1.45 -9.96
C VAL A 143 -12.54 0.60 -8.83
N VAL A 144 -13.24 1.23 -7.90
CA VAL A 144 -13.92 0.56 -6.79
C VAL A 144 -15.38 0.34 -7.13
N THR A 145 -15.86 -0.89 -7.00
CA THR A 145 -17.25 -1.29 -7.23
C THR A 145 -17.79 -2.11 -6.05
N HIS A 146 -19.07 -2.49 -6.07
CA HIS A 146 -19.65 -3.39 -5.07
C HIS A 146 -19.76 -4.82 -5.58
N ASP A 147 -19.89 -5.76 -4.64
CA ASP A 147 -20.17 -7.18 -4.79
C ASP A 147 -19.09 -8.00 -5.52
N ASN A 148 -18.82 -7.70 -6.79
CA ASN A 148 -17.83 -8.39 -7.63
C ASN A 148 -17.37 -7.51 -8.80
N VAL A 149 -16.37 -7.97 -9.55
CA VAL A 149 -15.84 -7.22 -10.71
C VAL A 149 -16.88 -7.03 -11.83
N THR A 150 -17.85 -7.95 -11.99
CA THR A 150 -18.85 -7.90 -13.07
C THR A 150 -19.88 -6.79 -12.90
N THR A 151 -19.97 -6.20 -11.70
CA THR A 151 -20.75 -4.98 -11.44
C THR A 151 -20.21 -3.75 -12.18
N TYR A 152 -18.93 -3.78 -12.55
CA TYR A 152 -18.32 -2.75 -13.39
C TYR A 152 -17.99 -3.27 -14.78
N TRP A 153 -17.34 -4.43 -14.88
CA TRP A 153 -17.03 -5.11 -16.12
C TRP A 153 -18.13 -6.11 -16.49
N GLU A 154 -19.30 -5.58 -16.88
CA GLU A 154 -20.49 -6.39 -17.19
C GLU A 154 -20.25 -7.45 -18.28
N HIS A 155 -19.29 -7.23 -19.18
CA HIS A 155 -18.92 -8.16 -20.24
C HIS A 155 -18.34 -9.50 -19.71
N LEU A 156 -17.89 -9.55 -18.45
CA LEU A 156 -17.37 -10.76 -17.80
C LEU A 156 -18.45 -11.59 -17.08
N LYS A 157 -19.71 -11.11 -17.07
CA LYS A 157 -20.82 -11.79 -16.40
C LYS A 157 -21.01 -13.22 -16.95
N GLY A 158 -21.02 -14.20 -16.05
CA GLY A 158 -21.16 -15.62 -16.37
C GLY A 158 -19.92 -16.26 -17.02
N GLN A 159 -18.85 -15.51 -17.26
CA GLN A 159 -17.63 -16.04 -17.88
C GLN A 159 -16.78 -16.78 -16.84
N PRO A 160 -16.19 -17.93 -17.20
CA PRO A 160 -15.28 -18.66 -16.32
C PRO A 160 -14.01 -17.84 -16.04
N VAL A 161 -13.44 -18.04 -14.85
CA VAL A 161 -12.20 -17.37 -14.43
C VAL A 161 -11.03 -18.32 -14.65
N ARG A 162 -9.98 -17.85 -15.34
CA ARG A 162 -8.78 -18.65 -15.58
C ARG A 162 -8.13 -19.05 -14.25
N GLY A 163 -7.66 -20.29 -14.13
CA GLY A 163 -6.90 -20.75 -12.96
C GLY A 163 -7.74 -21.08 -11.73
N HIS A 164 -9.07 -20.95 -11.83
CA HIS A 164 -10.01 -21.38 -10.80
C HIS A 164 -10.65 -22.74 -11.15
N GLU A 165 -11.22 -23.40 -10.14
CA GLU A 165 -11.97 -24.64 -10.32
C GLU A 165 -13.18 -24.44 -11.25
N ALA A 166 -13.58 -25.53 -11.91
CA ALA A 166 -14.74 -25.51 -12.80
C ALA A 166 -16.01 -25.04 -12.05
N GLY A 167 -16.74 -24.11 -12.67
CA GLY A 167 -17.95 -23.53 -12.09
C GLY A 167 -17.74 -22.18 -11.39
N ILE A 168 -16.50 -21.75 -11.19
CA ILE A 168 -16.19 -20.39 -10.73
C ILE A 168 -16.22 -19.40 -11.90
N THR A 169 -17.04 -18.37 -11.77
CA THR A 169 -17.17 -17.27 -12.74
C THR A 169 -16.74 -15.93 -12.13
N TRP A 170 -16.51 -14.95 -13.00
CA TRP A 170 -16.16 -13.58 -12.60
C TRP A 170 -17.20 -12.94 -11.67
N ASP A 171 -18.44 -13.45 -11.63
CA ASP A 171 -19.49 -13.02 -10.70
C ASP A 171 -19.17 -13.30 -9.23
N SER A 172 -18.12 -14.06 -8.96
CA SER A 172 -17.66 -14.36 -7.60
C SER A 172 -16.31 -13.71 -7.25
N ILE A 173 -15.68 -13.05 -8.24
CA ILE A 173 -14.32 -12.53 -8.11
C ILE A 173 -14.35 -11.08 -7.61
N PRO A 174 -13.60 -10.76 -6.54
CA PRO A 174 -13.60 -9.43 -5.96
C PRO A 174 -12.52 -8.49 -6.51
N GLY A 175 -11.57 -8.98 -7.31
CA GLY A 175 -10.48 -8.16 -7.84
C GLY A 175 -10.05 -8.60 -9.23
N ALA A 176 -9.62 -7.65 -10.03
CA ALA A 176 -9.01 -7.94 -11.33
C ALA A 176 -8.04 -6.83 -11.74
N GLY A 177 -6.77 -7.20 -11.87
CA GLY A 177 -5.67 -6.31 -12.19
C GLY A 177 -5.31 -6.32 -13.67
N SER A 178 -5.44 -5.16 -14.33
CA SER A 178 -4.88 -4.88 -15.66
C SER A 178 -5.02 -6.05 -16.66
N PRO A 179 -6.24 -6.57 -16.92
CA PRO A 179 -6.43 -7.65 -17.87
C PRO A 179 -5.89 -7.19 -19.23
N GLU A 180 -5.15 -8.06 -19.91
CA GLU A 180 -4.55 -7.77 -21.22
C GLU A 180 -3.65 -6.53 -21.27
N GLY A 181 -3.11 -6.09 -20.12
CA GLY A 181 -2.23 -4.91 -20.04
C GLY A 181 -2.97 -3.57 -20.08
N LEU A 182 -4.28 -3.57 -19.87
CA LEU A 182 -5.07 -2.35 -19.67
C LEU A 182 -4.60 -1.61 -18.42
N THR A 183 -4.77 -0.29 -18.40
CA THR A 183 -4.35 0.58 -17.29
C THR A 183 -5.41 0.68 -16.18
N GLU A 184 -6.46 -0.10 -16.31
CA GLU A 184 -7.58 -0.14 -15.36
C GLU A 184 -7.55 -1.44 -14.56
N LEU A 185 -7.73 -1.31 -13.25
CA LEU A 185 -7.93 -2.42 -12.34
C LEU A 185 -9.19 -2.20 -11.50
N VAL A 186 -9.81 -3.28 -11.07
CA VAL A 186 -11.09 -3.25 -10.35
C VAL A 186 -10.96 -3.90 -9.00
N ILE A 187 -11.50 -3.25 -7.97
CA ILE A 187 -11.65 -3.80 -6.62
C ILE A 187 -13.12 -3.71 -6.23
N ALA A 188 -13.73 -4.85 -5.93
CA ALA A 188 -15.08 -4.93 -5.40
C ALA A 188 -15.07 -4.98 -3.88
N LEU A 189 -15.81 -4.09 -3.24
CA LEU A 189 -16.08 -4.15 -1.81
C LEU A 189 -17.37 -4.91 -1.54
N GLN A 190 -17.44 -5.53 -0.39
CA GLN A 190 -18.62 -6.24 0.10
C GLN A 190 -19.01 -5.71 1.47
N LYS A 191 -20.27 -5.89 1.84
CA LYS A 191 -20.68 -5.63 3.22
C LYS A 191 -20.22 -6.79 4.10
N ASN A 192 -19.54 -6.46 5.19
CA ASN A 192 -19.25 -7.41 6.26
C ASN A 192 -20.53 -7.78 7.04
N PRO A 193 -20.48 -8.73 7.99
CA PRO A 193 -21.66 -9.12 8.78
C PRO A 193 -22.34 -7.97 9.55
N ASP A 194 -21.60 -6.91 9.87
CA ASP A 194 -22.12 -5.70 10.53
C ASP A 194 -22.74 -4.68 9.54
N GLY A 195 -22.83 -5.03 8.26
CA GLY A 195 -23.37 -4.19 7.20
C GLY A 195 -22.45 -3.06 6.72
N LYS A 196 -21.19 -3.05 7.15
CA LYS A 196 -20.18 -2.05 6.74
C LYS A 196 -19.42 -2.54 5.51
N TRP A 197 -19.11 -1.61 4.59
CA TRP A 197 -18.24 -1.93 3.46
C TRP A 197 -16.84 -2.31 3.93
N ALA A 198 -16.30 -3.37 3.33
CA ALA A 198 -14.97 -3.86 3.59
C ALA A 198 -14.38 -4.46 2.31
N ILE A 199 -13.05 -4.52 2.24
CA ILE A 199 -12.37 -5.36 1.26
C ILE A 199 -12.66 -6.81 1.67
N PRO A 200 -13.23 -7.64 0.79
CA PRO A 200 -13.57 -9.01 1.15
C PRO A 200 -12.31 -9.78 1.53
N THR A 201 -12.43 -10.74 2.45
CA THR A 201 -11.31 -11.60 2.89
C THR A 201 -11.39 -13.01 2.32
N GLY A 202 -12.48 -13.34 1.62
CA GLY A 202 -12.71 -14.63 0.96
C GLY A 202 -12.83 -14.49 -0.56
N ASN A 203 -12.76 -15.64 -1.27
CA ASN A 203 -12.83 -15.75 -2.72
C ASN A 203 -11.72 -15.03 -3.52
N HIS A 204 -10.60 -14.71 -2.86
CA HIS A 204 -9.32 -14.40 -3.48
C HIS A 204 -8.22 -15.04 -2.63
N GLY A 205 -7.18 -15.59 -3.27
CA GLY A 205 -6.10 -16.32 -2.58
C GLY A 205 -5.04 -15.43 -1.95
N SER A 206 -5.21 -14.11 -2.09
CA SER A 206 -4.14 -13.13 -1.93
C SER A 206 -4.03 -12.62 -0.49
N LYS A 207 -2.82 -12.31 -0.03
CA LYS A 207 -2.64 -11.70 1.31
C LYS A 207 -3.27 -10.32 1.44
N ASN A 208 -3.32 -9.58 0.36
CA ASN A 208 -3.86 -8.23 0.26
C ASN A 208 -4.35 -8.01 -1.17
N LEU A 209 -5.67 -8.09 -1.36
CA LEU A 209 -6.31 -8.00 -2.67
C LEU A 209 -5.87 -6.76 -3.44
N VAL A 210 -5.89 -5.58 -2.81
CA VAL A 210 -5.58 -4.31 -3.48
C VAL A 210 -4.15 -4.28 -3.99
N ILE A 211 -3.19 -4.70 -3.16
CA ILE A 211 -1.78 -4.74 -3.58
C ILE A 211 -1.55 -5.83 -4.62
N HIS A 212 -2.21 -6.97 -4.51
CA HIS A 212 -2.13 -8.04 -5.50
C HIS A 212 -2.58 -7.54 -6.89
N GLU A 213 -3.77 -6.95 -7.00
CA GLU A 213 -4.25 -6.44 -8.29
C GLU A 213 -3.40 -5.29 -8.82
N PHE A 214 -2.90 -4.43 -7.93
CA PHE A 214 -1.96 -3.38 -8.34
C PHE A 214 -0.60 -3.97 -8.76
N GLY A 215 -0.20 -5.12 -8.20
CA GLY A 215 0.98 -5.88 -8.56
C GLY A 215 0.95 -6.32 -10.03
N HIS A 216 -0.19 -6.80 -10.54
CA HIS A 216 -0.35 -7.09 -11.97
C HIS A 216 -0.18 -5.83 -12.84
N THR A 217 -0.60 -4.68 -12.33
CA THR A 217 -0.45 -3.39 -13.02
C THR A 217 1.02 -2.98 -13.11
N LEU A 218 1.75 -3.07 -11.99
CA LEU A 218 3.20 -2.86 -11.97
C LEU A 218 3.91 -3.83 -12.91
N ASP A 219 3.52 -5.11 -12.87
CA ASP A 219 4.11 -6.13 -13.72
C ASP A 219 3.91 -5.83 -15.20
N ARG A 220 2.66 -5.80 -15.66
CA ARG A 220 2.30 -5.77 -17.08
C ARG A 220 2.46 -4.39 -17.68
N VAL A 221 1.95 -3.34 -17.04
CA VAL A 221 1.93 -1.99 -17.62
C VAL A 221 3.29 -1.35 -17.44
N VAL A 222 3.76 -1.26 -16.19
CA VAL A 222 4.99 -0.54 -15.86
C VAL A 222 6.22 -1.32 -16.33
N GLY A 223 6.24 -2.64 -16.15
CA GLY A 223 7.32 -3.49 -16.66
C GLY A 223 7.46 -3.39 -18.17
N THR A 224 6.36 -3.49 -18.91
CA THR A 224 6.40 -3.39 -20.37
C THR A 224 6.86 -2.01 -20.82
N TYR A 225 6.42 -0.95 -20.15
CA TYR A 225 6.85 0.41 -20.45
C TYR A 225 8.36 0.60 -20.32
N PHE A 226 8.96 0.15 -19.22
CA PHE A 226 10.38 0.38 -18.98
C PHE A 226 11.32 -0.66 -19.58
N THR A 227 10.86 -1.89 -19.74
CA THR A 227 11.74 -3.03 -20.11
C THR A 227 11.34 -3.72 -21.41
N GLY A 228 10.21 -3.32 -22.02
CA GLY A 228 9.65 -3.93 -23.23
C GLY A 228 8.91 -5.26 -22.97
N LYS A 229 8.80 -5.70 -21.72
CA LYS A 229 8.06 -6.90 -21.29
C LYS A 229 7.63 -6.80 -19.82
N PRO A 230 6.73 -7.66 -19.32
CA PRO A 230 6.38 -7.65 -17.90
C PRO A 230 7.58 -7.93 -16.98
N TYR A 231 7.60 -7.34 -15.78
CA TYR A 231 8.68 -7.58 -14.80
C TYR A 231 8.81 -9.04 -14.38
N SER A 232 7.70 -9.77 -14.30
CA SER A 232 7.62 -11.21 -14.01
C SER A 232 8.33 -12.05 -15.07
N GLN A 233 8.53 -11.51 -16.27
CA GLN A 233 9.24 -12.16 -17.37
C GLN A 233 10.73 -11.77 -17.42
N ASN A 234 11.25 -11.07 -16.41
CA ASN A 234 12.67 -10.80 -16.29
C ASN A 234 13.44 -12.04 -15.83
N PRO A 235 14.64 -12.31 -16.40
CA PRO A 235 15.45 -13.46 -15.98
C PRO A 235 15.78 -13.47 -14.49
N SER A 236 16.00 -12.30 -13.89
CA SER A 236 16.28 -12.17 -12.46
C SER A 236 15.09 -12.52 -11.58
N PHE A 237 13.86 -12.16 -11.98
CA PHE A 237 12.67 -12.57 -11.26
C PHE A 237 12.44 -14.08 -11.40
N TYR A 238 12.57 -14.62 -12.62
CA TYR A 238 12.50 -16.06 -12.85
C TYR A 238 13.49 -16.83 -11.97
N GLN A 239 14.74 -16.37 -11.87
CA GLN A 239 15.74 -17.02 -11.02
C GLN A 239 15.35 -17.01 -9.54
N ALA A 240 14.80 -15.89 -9.05
CA ALA A 240 14.32 -15.76 -7.68
C ALA A 240 13.13 -16.70 -7.42
N TRP A 241 12.12 -16.65 -8.27
CA TRP A 241 10.95 -17.53 -8.23
C TRP A 241 11.35 -19.01 -8.27
N HIS A 242 12.23 -19.39 -9.21
CA HIS A 242 12.68 -20.76 -9.37
C HIS A 242 13.47 -21.26 -8.14
N SER A 243 14.22 -20.38 -7.47
CA SER A 243 14.93 -20.72 -6.23
C SER A 243 13.95 -21.02 -5.09
N ASP A 244 12.92 -20.19 -4.92
CA ASP A 244 11.86 -20.45 -3.94
C ASP A 244 11.03 -21.71 -4.29
N TYR A 245 10.77 -21.94 -5.58
CA TYR A 245 10.12 -23.15 -6.08
C TYR A 245 10.93 -24.41 -5.75
N GLN A 246 12.23 -24.43 -6.06
CA GLN A 246 13.11 -25.58 -5.78
C GLN A 246 13.25 -25.89 -4.30
N LEU A 247 13.13 -24.89 -3.43
CA LEU A 247 13.14 -25.05 -1.98
C LEU A 247 11.79 -25.50 -1.40
N GLY A 248 10.77 -25.72 -2.24
CA GLY A 248 9.42 -26.10 -1.80
C GLY A 248 8.71 -25.02 -0.98
N LYS A 249 9.11 -23.76 -1.18
CA LYS A 249 8.53 -22.60 -0.49
C LYS A 249 7.25 -22.09 -1.13
N ILE A 250 7.10 -22.30 -2.44
CA ILE A 250 5.86 -22.07 -3.17
C ILE A 250 5.04 -23.36 -3.11
N LYS A 251 3.95 -23.35 -2.35
CA LYS A 251 3.19 -24.58 -2.02
C LYS A 251 1.82 -24.61 -2.69
N GLU A 252 1.27 -23.44 -2.98
CA GLU A 252 -0.06 -23.29 -3.53
C GLU A 252 -0.05 -23.61 -5.02
N HIS A 253 -0.86 -24.59 -5.44
CA HIS A 253 -0.90 -25.07 -6.84
C HIS A 253 -1.13 -23.93 -7.84
N TYR A 254 -1.86 -22.89 -7.45
CA TYR A 254 -2.12 -21.71 -8.27
C TYR A 254 -0.83 -21.00 -8.73
N PHE A 255 0.19 -20.91 -7.86
CA PHE A 255 1.50 -20.31 -8.18
C PHE A 255 2.48 -21.31 -8.81
N LEU A 256 2.03 -22.55 -9.01
CA LEU A 256 2.80 -23.65 -9.59
C LEU A 256 2.26 -24.09 -10.96
N GLN A 257 1.14 -23.50 -11.41
CA GLN A 257 0.39 -23.92 -12.61
C GLN A 257 1.34 -24.16 -13.80
N PRO A 258 1.54 -25.41 -14.24
CA PRO A 258 2.37 -25.72 -15.38
C PRO A 258 1.49 -26.16 -16.55
N GLU A 259 1.47 -25.40 -17.65
CA GLU A 259 0.90 -25.87 -18.91
C GLU A 259 1.80 -25.56 -20.11
N ASN A 260 3.11 -25.84 -19.96
CA ASN A 260 4.19 -25.68 -20.95
C ASN A 260 4.95 -24.33 -20.93
N ASN A 261 4.55 -23.38 -20.08
CA ASN A 261 5.28 -22.14 -19.80
C ASN A 261 4.93 -21.62 -18.40
N TYR A 262 5.93 -21.28 -17.59
CA TYR A 262 5.74 -20.71 -16.25
C TYR A 262 5.22 -19.26 -16.26
N ALA A 263 4.92 -18.67 -17.41
CA ALA A 263 4.52 -17.26 -17.52
C ALA A 263 3.39 -16.86 -16.56
N VAL A 264 2.33 -17.67 -16.46
CA VAL A 264 1.22 -17.42 -15.54
C VAL A 264 1.68 -17.55 -14.08
N ALA A 265 2.37 -18.64 -13.75
CA ALA A 265 2.91 -18.85 -12.40
C ALA A 265 3.80 -17.69 -11.93
N LEU A 266 4.65 -17.17 -12.83
CA LEU A 266 5.52 -16.03 -12.56
C LEU A 266 4.72 -14.75 -12.31
N GLU A 267 3.73 -14.47 -13.14
CA GLU A 267 2.87 -13.30 -13.01
C GLU A 267 2.13 -13.28 -11.67
N GLU A 268 1.42 -14.36 -11.36
CA GLU A 268 0.66 -14.51 -10.11
C GLU A 268 1.59 -14.47 -8.89
N SER A 269 2.79 -15.08 -8.99
CA SER A 269 3.79 -15.02 -7.91
C SER A 269 4.39 -13.63 -7.75
N PHE A 270 4.50 -12.84 -8.82
CA PHE A 270 4.97 -11.46 -8.74
C PHE A 270 3.96 -10.59 -7.99
N ALA A 271 2.69 -10.64 -8.40
CA ALA A 271 1.59 -9.92 -7.75
C ALA A 271 1.43 -10.35 -6.29
N GLU A 272 1.40 -11.65 -6.02
CA GLU A 272 1.28 -12.16 -4.67
C GLU A 272 2.52 -11.90 -3.82
N GLY A 273 3.72 -11.91 -4.41
CA GLY A 273 4.95 -11.58 -3.72
C GLY A 273 4.94 -10.15 -3.20
N LEU A 274 4.53 -9.17 -4.03
CA LEU A 274 4.30 -7.80 -3.58
C LEU A 274 3.23 -7.71 -2.49
N SER A 275 2.13 -8.44 -2.66
CA SER A 275 1.05 -8.50 -1.68
C SER A 275 1.51 -9.06 -0.33
N LYS A 276 2.34 -10.10 -0.32
CA LYS A 276 2.92 -10.69 0.89
C LYS A 276 3.92 -9.74 1.54
N LEU A 277 4.65 -8.97 0.73
CA LEU A 277 5.72 -8.10 1.19
C LEU A 277 5.17 -6.82 1.84
N TYR A 278 4.21 -6.17 1.19
CA TYR A 278 3.68 -4.86 1.61
C TYR A 278 2.29 -4.95 2.25
N GLY A 279 1.56 -6.04 2.07
CA GLY A 279 0.16 -6.13 2.49
C GLY A 279 -0.08 -6.35 3.98
N ILE A 280 0.98 -6.56 4.77
CA ILE A 280 0.88 -7.01 6.16
C ILE A 280 1.26 -5.88 7.11
N ASP A 281 0.39 -5.56 8.06
CA ASP A 281 0.58 -4.48 9.04
C ASP A 281 1.56 -4.85 10.18
N ASN A 282 1.91 -6.14 10.32
CA ASN A 282 2.81 -6.67 11.35
C ASN A 282 3.92 -7.54 10.75
N ILE A 283 5.18 -7.18 11.01
CA ILE A 283 6.43 -7.83 10.55
C ILE A 283 6.56 -9.30 11.01
N GLN A 284 5.64 -9.82 11.84
CA GLN A 284 5.71 -11.17 12.40
C GLN A 284 5.34 -12.31 11.46
N SER A 285 4.80 -12.06 10.27
CA SER A 285 4.67 -13.12 9.26
C SER A 285 6.01 -13.34 8.57
N THR A 286 6.53 -14.56 8.65
CA THR A 286 7.67 -14.96 7.82
C THR A 286 7.26 -14.83 6.37
N TYR A 287 7.95 -13.95 5.63
CA TYR A 287 7.84 -13.97 4.19
C TYR A 287 8.47 -15.28 3.71
N ASP A 288 7.62 -16.25 3.37
CA ASP A 288 8.07 -17.62 3.13
C ASP A 288 8.81 -17.80 1.80
N TRP A 289 8.95 -16.74 0.99
CA TRP A 289 9.61 -16.73 -0.33
C TRP A 289 10.92 -15.90 -0.34
N PRO A 290 11.96 -16.29 0.42
CA PRO A 290 13.13 -15.44 0.68
C PRO A 290 13.80 -14.87 -0.58
N TYR A 291 13.86 -15.61 -1.69
CA TYR A 291 14.53 -15.15 -2.90
C TYR A 291 13.71 -14.11 -3.66
N MET A 292 12.40 -14.31 -3.80
CA MET A 292 11.51 -13.29 -4.38
C MET A 292 11.47 -12.03 -3.51
N SER A 293 11.49 -12.19 -2.18
CA SER A 293 11.61 -11.03 -1.26
C SER A 293 12.86 -10.22 -1.53
N ALA A 294 14.02 -10.88 -1.61
CA ALA A 294 15.29 -10.23 -1.91
C ALA A 294 15.27 -9.56 -3.29
N TYR A 295 14.66 -10.19 -4.30
CA TYR A 295 14.46 -9.56 -5.61
C TYR A 295 13.68 -8.24 -5.49
N PHE A 296 12.57 -8.22 -4.74
CA PHE A 296 11.77 -7.00 -4.59
C PHE A 296 12.54 -5.87 -3.91
N TYR A 297 13.27 -6.18 -2.83
CA TYR A 297 14.06 -5.21 -2.07
C TYR A 297 15.27 -4.68 -2.85
N ASP A 298 16.07 -5.57 -3.42
CA ASP A 298 17.41 -5.24 -3.89
C ASP A 298 17.45 -4.86 -5.38
N GLN A 299 16.54 -5.43 -6.17
CA GLN A 299 16.58 -5.29 -7.63
C GLN A 299 15.38 -4.51 -8.16
N PHE A 300 14.15 -4.91 -7.82
CA PHE A 300 12.95 -4.28 -8.36
C PHE A 300 12.77 -2.85 -7.87
N LYS A 301 12.82 -2.62 -6.55
CA LYS A 301 12.70 -1.27 -5.99
C LYS A 301 13.77 -0.33 -6.54
N LYS A 302 15.02 -0.82 -6.61
CA LYS A 302 16.15 -0.05 -7.13
C LYS A 302 15.95 0.30 -8.61
N SER A 303 15.52 -0.65 -9.44
CA SER A 303 15.29 -0.39 -10.87
C SER A 303 14.19 0.65 -11.09
N ILE A 304 13.10 0.59 -10.33
CA ILE A 304 12.03 1.61 -10.37
C ILE A 304 12.57 2.98 -9.93
N GLN A 305 13.39 3.04 -8.87
CA GLN A 305 13.97 4.29 -8.40
C GLN A 305 14.93 4.93 -9.42
N GLU A 306 15.78 4.13 -10.06
CA GLU A 306 16.68 4.58 -11.12
C GLU A 306 15.89 5.05 -12.34
N GLN A 307 14.87 4.29 -12.75
CA GLN A 307 13.95 4.67 -13.83
C GLN A 307 13.25 5.99 -13.52
N ASN A 308 12.81 6.22 -12.28
CA ASN A 308 12.19 7.49 -11.87
C ASN A 308 13.16 8.69 -11.89
N GLN A 309 14.47 8.48 -11.76
CA GLN A 309 15.45 9.57 -11.81
C GLN A 309 15.78 10.03 -13.23
N GLY A 310 15.60 9.16 -14.23
CA GLY A 310 15.81 9.48 -15.65
C GLY A 310 14.74 10.38 -16.29
N TYR A 311 13.66 10.70 -15.56
CA TYR A 311 12.51 11.49 -16.03
C TYR A 311 12.40 12.88 -15.37
N LYS A 312 13.54 13.49 -14.97
CA LYS A 312 13.56 14.88 -14.50
C LYS A 312 13.77 15.88 -15.63
#